data_AF-F3FZU9-F1
#
_entry.id   AF-F3FZU9-F1
#
_cell.length_a   1.000
_cell.length_b   1.000
_cell.length_c   1.000
_cell.angle_alpha   90.00
_cell.angle_beta   90.00
_cell.angle_gamma   90.00
#
_symmetry.space_group_name_H-M   'P 1'
#
loop_
_entity.id
_entity.type
_entity.pdbx_description
1 polymer ?
#
loop_
_entity_poly.entity_id
_entity_poly.type
_entity_poly.pdbx_seq_one_letter_code
_entity_poly.pdbx_strand_id
1 'polypeptide(L)' 'MFEAQVERTPEALAVVHSEQRLTYRELNEQANRLAHALRK' A
#
# COMPACT_ATOMS: atom_id res chain seq x y z
N MET A 1 -10.56 7.51 -6.75
CA MET A 1 -11.13 6.16 -6.58
C MET A 1 -10.29 5.30 -5.63
N PHE A 2 -8.96 5.25 -5.77
CA PHE A 2 -8.08 4.47 -4.89
C PHE A 2 -8.01 5.00 -3.45
N GLU A 3 -7.82 6.31 -3.27
CA GLU A 3 -7.68 6.95 -1.94
C GLU A 3 -8.92 6.77 -1.05
N ALA A 4 -10.12 6.81 -1.64
CA ALA A 4 -11.38 6.62 -0.91
C ALA A 4 -11.57 5.19 -0.37
N GLN A 5 -10.92 4.19 -0.96
CA GLN A 5 -10.93 2.81 -0.45
C GLN A 5 -9.93 2.62 0.69
N VAL A 6 -8.82 3.36 0.68
CA VAL A 6 -7.79 3.34 1.74
C VAL A 6 -8.35 3.93 3.04
N GLU A 7 -9.13 5.01 2.98
CA GLU A 7 -9.74 5.62 4.17
C GLU A 7 -10.88 4.79 4.76
N ARG A 8 -11.64 4.08 3.91
CA ARG A 8 -12.81 3.32 4.38
C ARG A 8 -12.43 1.97 4.99
N THR A 9 -11.35 1.33 4.53
CA THR A 9 -10.91 0.02 5.01
C THR A 9 -9.39 -0.14 4.89
N PRO A 10 -8.61 0.52 5.77
CA PRO A 10 -7.14 0.50 5.72
C PRO A 10 -6.53 -0.88 6.01
N GLU A 11 -7.25 -1.75 6.71
CA GLU A 11 -6.84 -3.12 7.03
C GLU A 11 -7.24 -4.14 5.96
N ALA A 12 -7.96 -3.71 4.91
CA ALA A 12 -8.29 -4.60 3.81
C ALA A 12 -7.03 -4.98 3.03
N LEU A 13 -6.96 -6.25 2.64
CA LEU A 13 -5.91 -6.79 1.78
C LEU A 13 -5.99 -6.12 0.41
N ALA A 14 -4.95 -5.36 0.05
CA ALA A 14 -4.83 -4.67 -1.23
C ALA A 14 -4.16 -5.55 -2.28
N VAL A 15 -3.19 -6.36 -1.87
CA VAL A 15 -2.40 -7.21 -2.75
C VAL A 15 -2.19 -8.57 -2.07
N VAL A 16 -2.48 -9.63 -2.81
CA VAL A 16 -2.13 -11.01 -2.44
C VAL A 16 -1.17 -11.52 -3.50
N HIS A 17 0.09 -11.73 -3.13
CA HIS A 17 1.10 -12.31 -4.00
C HIS A 17 1.66 -13.57 -3.33
N SER A 18 1.24 -14.73 -3.81
CA SER A 18 1.53 -16.04 -3.21
C SER A 18 1.19 -16.07 -1.71
N GLU A 19 2.18 -16.11 -0.80
CA GLU A 19 1.96 -16.10 0.66
C GLU A 19 2.01 -14.71 1.29
N GLN A 20 2.40 -13.68 0.53
CA GLN A 20 2.49 -12.33 1.03
C GLN A 20 1.16 -11.60 0.85
N ARG A 21 0.65 -11.14 1.99
CA ARG A 21 -0.59 -10.40 2.15
C ARG A 21 -0.22 -8.98 2.54
N LEU A 22 -0.43 -8.04 1.63
CA LEU A 22 -0.19 -6.62 1.89
C LEU A 22 -1.53 -5.90 2.00
N THR A 23 -1.71 -5.21 3.12
CA THR A 23 -2.79 -4.26 3.32
C THR A 23 -2.56 -3.00 2.49
N TYR A 24 -3.61 -2.21 2.29
CA TYR A 24 -3.51 -0.90 1.63
C TYR A 24 -2.49 0.02 2.32
N ARG A 25 -2.40 -0.05 3.65
CA ARG A 25 -1.43 0.72 4.44
C ARG A 25 0.01 0.31 4.11
N GLU A 26 0.32 -0.98 4.14
CA GLU A 26 1.68 -1.47 3.90
C GLU A 26 2.15 -1.18 2.47
N LEU A 27 1.25 -1.31 1.50
CA LEU A 27 1.53 -0.96 0.11
C LEU A 27 1.87 0.53 -0.03
N ASN A 28 1.07 1.40 0.57
CA ASN A 28 1.29 2.86 0.53
C ASN A 28 2.61 3.25 1.20
N GLU A 29 2.97 2.64 2.32
CA GLU A 29 4.26 2.89 2.98
C GLU A 29 5.46 2.47 2.13
N GLN A 30 5.40 1.29 1.47
CA GLN A 30 6.47 0.87 0.56
C GLN A 30 6.60 1.82 -0.64
N ALA A 31 5.49 2.22 -1.24
CA ALA A 31 5.50 3.15 -2.37
C ALA A 31 6.12 4.50 -1.98
N ASN A 32 5.78 5.03 -0.79
CA ASN A 32 6.34 6.28 -0.28
C ASN A 32 7.84 6.16 0.03
N ARG A 33 8.29 5.03 0.60
CA ARG A 33 9.72 4.76 0.80
C ARG A 33 10.49 4.72 -0.52
N LEU A 34 9.94 4.06 -1.53
CA LEU A 34 10.56 3.97 -2.86
C LEU A 34 10.61 5.36 -3.54
N ALA A 35 9.53 6.13 -3.46
CA ALA A 35 9.49 7.49 -3.99
C ALA A 35 10.54 8.39 -3.32
N HIS A 36 10.75 8.27 -2.01
CA HIS A 36 11.82 8.99 -1.31
C HIS A 36 13.22 8.53 -1.75
N ALA A 37 13.42 7.24 -2.00
CA ALA A 37 14.68 6.69 -2.45
C ALA A 37 15.03 7.11 -3.88
N LEU A 38 14.03 7.19 -4.78
CA LEU A 38 14.19 7.60 -6.18
C LEU A 38 14.27 9.12 -6.38
N ARG A 39 13.98 9.91 -5.35
CA ARG A 39 14.07 11.38 -5.38
C ARG A 39 15.43 11.92 -4.88
N LYS A 40 16.40 11.03 -4.64
CA LYS A 40 17.82 11.35 -4.41
C LYS A 40 18.62 11.08 -5.68
#